data_AF-A0AAU8E5W8-F1
#
_entry.id   AF-A0AAU8E5W8-F1
#
_cell.length_a   1.000
_cell.length_b   1.000
_cell.length_c   1.000
_cell.angle_alpha   90.00
_cell.angle_beta   90.00
_cell.angle_gamma   90.00
#
_symmetry.space_group_name_H-M   'P 1'
#
loop_
_entity.id
_entity.type
_entity.pdbx_description
1 polymer ?
#
loop_
_entity_poly.entity_id
_entity_poly.type
_entity_poly.pdbx_seq_one_letter_code
_entity_poly.pdbx_strand_id
1 'polypeptide(L)'
;MLHANPSKKRESDISKIERRARFIQEALQVVKDEEGLTFRFKKNLLSYIARFIEKSERLALSSQTTLALVPKMRSVTVGGLYKSKTYSALVDNWILDNPQRVLHVAKRDKSVEAKLRLHCVQLSNECERLKVDLQQARHQMLEYEDPSHKLLSVVSPESLTNAYLVIDSLLEEFNGFLKIDSVGVVLDNVLRRKIIDIDIIRGYLDWKRNIIQIN
;
A
#
# COMPACT_ATOMS: atom_id res chain seq x y z
N MET A 1 11.18 28.99 4.15
CA MET A 1 9.92 28.22 4.01
C MET A 1 10.24 26.75 4.28
N LEU A 2 9.79 26.19 5.40
CA LEU A 2 10.03 24.79 5.75
C LEU A 2 9.03 23.91 4.99
N HIS A 3 9.52 23.10 4.04
CA HIS A 3 8.70 22.11 3.35
C HIS A 3 8.25 21.05 4.36
N ALA A 4 6.94 20.98 4.63
CA ALA A 4 6.37 19.94 5.48
C ALA A 4 6.64 18.56 4.85
N ASN A 5 7.29 17.69 5.61
CA ASN A 5 7.72 16.36 5.19
C ASN A 5 6.49 15.51 4.75
N PRO A 6 6.44 15.01 3.50
CA PRO A 6 5.24 14.34 2.96
C PRO A 6 4.83 13.07 3.72
N SER A 7 5.76 12.40 4.41
CA SER A 7 5.48 11.27 5.30
C SER A 7 4.59 11.66 6.48
N LYS A 8 4.96 12.73 7.21
CA LYS A 8 4.19 13.27 8.34
C LYS A 8 2.78 13.72 7.94
N LYS A 9 2.62 14.22 6.71
CA LYS A 9 1.30 14.60 6.17
C LYS A 9 0.40 13.38 5.97
N ARG A 10 0.92 12.29 5.39
CA ARG A 10 0.17 11.05 5.18
C ARG A 10 -0.25 10.40 6.50
N GLU A 11 0.63 10.34 7.49
CA GLU A 11 0.30 9.83 8.84
C GLU A 11 -0.80 10.67 9.52
N SER A 12 -0.71 12.00 9.40
CA SER A 12 -1.74 12.91 9.90
C SER A 12 -3.10 12.68 9.23
N ASP A 13 -3.10 12.38 7.93
CA ASP A 13 -4.33 12.15 7.18
C ASP A 13 -4.95 10.77 7.49
N ILE A 14 -4.13 9.73 7.67
CA ILE A 14 -4.59 8.40 8.12
C ILE A 14 -5.22 8.49 9.52
N SER A 15 -4.55 9.14 10.46
CA SER A 15 -5.06 9.30 11.83
C SER A 15 -6.40 10.05 11.88
N LYS A 16 -6.59 11.07 11.02
CA LYS A 16 -7.87 11.76 10.87
C LYS A 16 -8.95 10.85 10.30
N ILE A 17 -8.60 10.02 9.32
CA ILE A 17 -9.54 9.09 8.69
C ILE A 17 -10.04 8.08 9.72
N GLU A 18 -9.13 7.48 10.48
CA GLU A 18 -9.42 6.51 11.54
C GLU A 18 -10.23 7.12 12.68
N ARG A 19 -9.91 8.35 13.11
CA ARG A 19 -10.67 9.05 14.15
C ARG A 19 -12.12 9.26 13.70
N ARG A 20 -12.35 9.71 12.47
CA ARG A 20 -13.70 9.88 11.93
C ARG A 20 -14.43 8.55 11.75
N ALA A 21 -13.73 7.49 11.34
CA ALA A 21 -14.30 6.15 11.26
C ALA A 21 -14.81 5.67 12.64
N ARG A 22 -14.05 5.94 13.71
CA ARG A 22 -14.50 5.67 15.08
C ARG A 22 -15.77 6.44 15.46
N PHE A 23 -15.82 7.74 15.20
CA PHE A 23 -17.04 8.52 15.45
C PHE A 23 -18.25 8.05 14.65
N ILE A 24 -18.05 7.55 13.42
CA ILE A 24 -19.12 6.92 12.64
C ILE A 24 -19.62 5.66 13.35
N GLN A 25 -18.73 4.79 13.80
CA GLN A 25 -19.10 3.57 14.53
C GLN A 25 -19.84 3.89 15.83
N GLU A 26 -19.37 4.87 16.60
CA GLU A 26 -20.05 5.35 17.81
C GLU A 26 -21.46 5.87 17.49
N ALA A 27 -21.60 6.71 16.45
CA ALA A 27 -22.91 7.22 16.03
C ALA A 27 -23.86 6.08 15.65
N LEU A 28 -23.37 5.08 14.92
CA LEU A 28 -24.15 3.90 14.52
C LEU A 28 -24.51 3.01 15.71
N GLN A 29 -23.64 2.92 16.72
CA GLN A 29 -23.93 2.21 17.96
C GLN A 29 -25.04 2.91 18.75
N VAL A 30 -25.01 4.24 18.86
CA VAL A 30 -26.11 5.02 19.47
C VAL A 30 -27.43 4.77 18.76
N VAL A 31 -27.44 4.78 17.42
CA VAL A 31 -28.66 4.46 16.64
C VAL A 31 -29.17 3.04 16.92
N LYS A 32 -28.25 2.09 17.14
CA LYS A 32 -28.58 0.70 17.44
C LYS A 32 -29.22 0.57 18.84
N ASP A 33 -28.68 1.29 19.81
CA ASP A 33 -29.08 1.20 21.22
C ASP A 33 -30.32 2.05 21.54
N GLU A 34 -30.55 3.14 20.82
CA GLU A 34 -31.76 3.97 20.98
C GLU A 34 -32.97 3.30 20.33
N GLU A 35 -33.90 2.81 21.15
CA GLU A 35 -35.20 2.31 20.68
C GLU A 35 -35.99 3.43 19.98
N GLY A 36 -36.53 3.14 18.80
CA GLY A 36 -37.33 4.08 18.02
C GLY A 36 -36.56 4.95 17.03
N LEU A 37 -35.23 5.03 17.11
CA LEU A 37 -34.46 5.75 16.09
C LEU A 37 -34.47 4.98 14.77
N THR A 38 -35.19 5.52 13.78
CA THR A 38 -35.29 4.96 12.43
C THR A 38 -35.16 6.07 11.40
N PHE A 39 -34.57 5.73 10.25
CA PHE A 39 -34.32 6.69 9.19
C PHE A 39 -35.07 6.29 7.93
N ARG A 40 -35.77 7.25 7.32
CA ARG A 40 -36.46 6.98 6.06
C ARG A 40 -35.50 6.60 4.93
N PHE A 41 -34.34 7.26 4.86
CA PHE A 41 -33.33 7.05 3.82
C PHE A 41 -31.91 7.07 4.40
N LYS A 42 -30.96 6.43 3.71
CA LYS A 42 -29.51 6.51 4.03
C LYS A 42 -29.02 7.96 4.18
N LYS A 43 -29.53 8.89 3.36
CA LYS A 43 -29.18 10.33 3.45
C LYS A 43 -29.51 10.93 4.81
N ASN A 44 -30.61 10.51 5.44
CA ASN A 44 -31.03 11.02 6.75
C ASN A 44 -30.11 10.46 7.85
N LEU A 45 -29.75 9.19 7.77
CA LEU A 45 -28.76 8.57 8.65
C LEU A 45 -27.39 9.28 8.53
N LEU A 46 -26.93 9.54 7.31
CA LEU A 46 -25.69 10.29 7.09
C LEU A 46 -25.74 11.73 7.61
N SER A 47 -26.92 12.36 7.59
CA SER A 47 -27.11 13.70 8.18
C SER A 47 -27.00 13.66 9.70
N TYR A 48 -27.54 12.61 10.33
CA TYR A 48 -27.37 12.37 11.76
C TYR A 48 -25.90 12.13 12.12
N ILE A 49 -25.22 11.24 11.39
CA ILE A 49 -23.79 10.93 11.59
C ILE A 49 -22.92 12.18 11.41
N ALA A 50 -23.18 13.01 10.39
CA ALA A 50 -22.44 14.25 10.19
C ALA A 50 -22.53 15.18 11.41
N ARG A 51 -23.74 15.38 11.94
CA ARG A 51 -23.98 16.18 13.16
C ARG A 51 -23.29 15.56 14.38
N PHE A 52 -23.31 14.23 14.50
CA PHE A 52 -22.64 13.52 15.58
C PHE A 52 -21.12 13.75 15.53
N ILE A 53 -20.49 13.56 14.37
CA ILE A 53 -19.04 13.80 14.20
C ILE A 53 -18.70 15.25 14.52
N GLU A 54 -19.48 16.22 14.04
CA GLU A 54 -19.24 17.64 14.33
C GLU A 54 -19.33 17.94 15.83
N LYS A 55 -20.28 17.34 16.54
CA LYS A 55 -20.41 17.46 18.00
C LYS A 55 -19.21 16.82 18.72
N SER A 56 -18.83 15.60 18.35
CA SER A 56 -17.73 14.86 18.99
C SER A 56 -16.37 15.51 18.72
N GLU A 57 -16.12 15.97 17.50
CA GLU A 57 -14.90 16.71 17.17
C GLU A 57 -14.84 18.06 17.91
N ARG A 58 -15.97 18.76 18.07
CA ARG A 58 -16.04 20.00 18.88
C ARG A 58 -15.72 19.73 20.35
N LEU A 59 -16.29 18.67 20.93
CA LEU A 59 -16.03 18.27 22.32
C LEU A 59 -14.56 17.92 22.53
N ALA A 60 -13.97 17.14 21.62
CA ALA A 60 -12.55 16.76 21.68
C ALA A 60 -11.59 17.96 21.56
N LEU A 61 -11.99 19.02 20.85
CA LEU A 61 -11.20 20.27 20.78
C LEU A 61 -11.36 21.12 22.05
N SER A 62 -12.57 21.21 22.60
CA SER A 62 -12.82 21.95 23.84
C SER A 62 -12.10 21.36 25.06
N SER A 63 -11.90 20.04 25.10
CA SER A 63 -11.15 19.39 26.18
C SER A 63 -9.63 19.57 26.05
N GLN A 64 -9.13 20.02 24.89
CA GLN A 64 -7.70 20.18 24.61
C GLN A 64 -7.23 21.64 24.58
N THR A 65 -8.14 22.62 24.57
CA THR A 65 -7.79 24.02 24.27
C THR A 65 -8.30 24.97 25.35
N THR A 66 -7.39 25.56 26.13
CA THR A 66 -7.66 26.72 26.98
C THR A 66 -7.83 27.97 26.11
N LEU A 67 -9.09 28.33 25.83
CA LEU A 67 -9.62 29.65 25.44
C LEU A 67 -9.04 30.48 24.28
N ALA A 68 -7.96 30.11 23.59
CA ALA A 68 -7.42 30.92 22.50
C ALA A 68 -7.12 30.09 21.24
N LEU A 69 -7.85 30.40 20.16
CA LEU A 69 -7.74 29.82 18.81
C LEU A 69 -8.10 28.34 18.67
N VAL A 70 -9.41 28.05 18.61
CA VAL A 70 -9.89 26.82 17.99
C VAL A 70 -9.70 26.94 16.47
N PRO A 71 -8.82 26.14 15.83
CA PRO A 71 -8.66 26.17 14.38
C PRO A 71 -10.01 25.85 13.71
N LYS A 72 -10.34 26.60 12.64
CA LYS A 72 -11.61 26.48 11.92
C LYS A 72 -11.81 25.03 11.45
N MET A 73 -12.70 24.31 12.11
CA MET A 73 -13.03 22.93 11.74
C MET A 73 -13.61 22.89 10.32
N ARG A 74 -13.17 21.92 9.52
CA ARG A 74 -13.83 21.59 8.26
C ARG A 74 -15.15 20.88 8.58
N SER A 75 -16.27 21.52 8.22
CA SER A 75 -17.61 20.95 8.33
C SER A 75 -17.68 19.56 7.69
N VAL A 76 -18.31 18.62 8.35
CA VAL A 76 -18.51 17.27 7.81
C VAL A 76 -19.79 17.28 6.99
N THR A 77 -19.65 17.20 5.68
CA THR A 77 -20.81 17.22 4.78
C THR A 77 -21.32 15.81 4.51
N VAL A 78 -22.65 15.68 4.40
CA VAL A 78 -23.31 14.43 3.97
C VAL A 78 -22.75 13.94 2.64
N GLY A 79 -22.49 14.85 1.70
CA GLY A 79 -21.88 14.53 0.41
C GLY A 79 -20.46 13.98 0.54
N GLY A 80 -19.66 14.48 1.50
CA GLY A 80 -18.32 13.96 1.78
C GLY A 80 -18.34 12.55 2.37
N LEU A 81 -19.28 12.28 3.29
CA LEU A 81 -19.46 10.93 3.84
C LEU A 81 -19.96 9.94 2.79
N TYR A 82 -20.88 10.37 1.92
CA TYR A 82 -21.43 9.54 0.86
C TYR A 82 -20.40 9.21 -0.25
N LYS A 83 -19.55 10.18 -0.63
CA LYS A 83 -18.53 9.99 -1.68
C LYS A 83 -17.29 9.23 -1.19
N SER A 84 -17.04 9.20 0.12
CA SER A 84 -15.91 8.46 0.69
C SER A 84 -16.18 6.96 0.61
N LYS A 85 -15.30 6.22 -0.11
CA LYS A 85 -15.39 4.75 -0.19
C LYS A 85 -15.37 4.11 1.19
N THR A 86 -14.49 4.59 2.07
CA THR A 86 -14.33 4.06 3.43
C THR A 86 -15.57 4.32 4.30
N TYR A 87 -16.06 5.56 4.34
CA TYR A 87 -17.17 5.92 5.23
C TYR A 87 -18.52 5.42 4.71
N SER A 88 -18.73 5.47 3.40
CA SER A 88 -19.94 4.90 2.81
C SER A 88 -20.01 3.40 3.08
N ALA A 89 -18.91 2.66 2.90
CA ALA A 89 -18.90 1.22 3.15
C ALA A 89 -19.24 0.85 4.60
N LEU A 90 -18.73 1.60 5.59
CA LEU A 90 -19.07 1.38 7.00
C LEU A 90 -20.58 1.54 7.25
N VAL A 91 -21.17 2.61 6.72
CA VAL A 91 -22.60 2.88 6.88
C VAL A 91 -23.44 1.88 6.09
N ASP A 92 -23.02 1.53 4.88
CA ASP A 92 -23.70 0.54 4.03
C ASP A 92 -23.73 -0.83 4.71
N ASN A 93 -22.59 -1.33 5.20
CA ASN A 93 -22.53 -2.60 5.92
C ASN A 93 -23.43 -2.59 7.17
N TRP A 94 -23.40 -1.50 7.95
CA TRP A 94 -24.26 -1.42 9.13
C TRP A 94 -25.76 -1.42 8.79
N ILE A 95 -26.17 -0.75 7.69
CA ILE A 95 -27.57 -0.79 7.21
C ILE A 95 -27.97 -2.21 6.82
N LEU A 96 -27.04 -2.97 6.23
CA LEU A 96 -27.28 -4.36 5.85
C LEU A 96 -27.50 -5.26 7.06
N ASP A 97 -26.76 -5.01 8.15
CA ASP A 97 -26.90 -5.75 9.40
C ASP A 97 -28.12 -5.28 10.23
N ASN A 98 -28.62 -4.06 9.98
CA ASN A 98 -29.73 -3.44 10.72
C ASN A 98 -30.82 -2.88 9.78
N PRO A 99 -31.44 -3.72 8.92
CA PRO A 99 -32.36 -3.26 7.87
C PRO A 99 -33.61 -2.55 8.43
N GLN A 100 -34.04 -2.88 9.65
CA GLN A 100 -35.15 -2.24 10.35
C GLN A 100 -34.89 -0.77 10.70
N ARG A 101 -33.63 -0.33 10.73
CA ARG A 101 -33.25 1.04 11.09
C ARG A 101 -33.28 1.99 9.90
N VAL A 102 -33.32 1.49 8.67
CA VAL A 102 -33.43 2.30 7.44
C VAL A 102 -34.54 1.77 6.53
N LEU A 103 -35.66 2.50 6.45
CA LEU A 103 -36.90 2.01 5.82
C LEU A 103 -36.81 1.88 4.30
N HIS A 104 -36.21 2.87 3.62
CA HIS A 104 -35.81 2.74 2.22
C HIS A 104 -34.35 2.36 2.15
N VAL A 105 -34.08 1.07 2.28
CA VAL A 105 -32.86 0.48 1.74
C VAL A 105 -33.03 0.50 0.22
N ALA A 106 -32.05 1.04 -0.52
CA ALA A 106 -31.99 0.81 -1.96
C ALA A 106 -32.06 -0.71 -2.16
N LYS A 107 -33.10 -1.20 -2.85
CA LYS A 107 -33.30 -2.63 -3.05
C LYS A 107 -31.97 -3.21 -3.55
N ARG A 108 -31.39 -4.14 -2.79
CA ARG A 108 -30.24 -4.91 -3.27
C ARG A 108 -30.66 -5.50 -4.61
N ASP A 109 -29.98 -5.09 -5.66
CA ASP A 109 -30.15 -5.74 -6.94
C ASP A 109 -29.53 -7.13 -6.81
N LYS A 110 -30.39 -8.14 -6.57
CA LYS A 110 -29.98 -9.53 -6.41
C LYS A 110 -29.18 -10.02 -7.62
N SER A 111 -29.39 -9.44 -8.81
CA SER A 111 -28.60 -9.74 -10.00
C SER A 111 -27.15 -9.27 -9.85
N VAL A 112 -26.95 -8.04 -9.36
CA VAL A 112 -25.61 -7.48 -9.11
C VAL A 112 -24.92 -8.25 -7.99
N GLU A 113 -25.64 -8.59 -6.92
CA GLU A 113 -25.08 -9.40 -5.83
C GLU A 113 -24.67 -10.80 -6.30
N ALA A 114 -25.50 -11.47 -7.12
CA ALA A 114 -25.16 -12.77 -7.69
C ALA A 114 -23.92 -12.70 -8.61
N LYS A 115 -23.82 -11.65 -9.44
CA LYS A 115 -22.64 -11.40 -10.28
C LYS A 115 -21.37 -11.19 -9.45
N LEU A 116 -21.45 -10.41 -8.38
CA LEU A 116 -20.32 -10.17 -7.47
C LEU A 116 -19.91 -11.46 -6.75
N ARG A 117 -20.87 -12.27 -6.29
CA ARG A 117 -20.58 -13.58 -5.67
C ARG A 117 -19.88 -14.52 -6.65
N LEU A 118 -20.35 -14.59 -7.90
CA LEU A 118 -19.70 -15.39 -8.94
C LEU A 118 -18.26 -14.90 -9.18
N HIS A 119 -18.05 -13.59 -9.25
CA HIS A 119 -16.72 -13.02 -9.44
C HIS A 119 -15.78 -13.31 -8.25
N CYS A 120 -16.26 -13.22 -7.01
CA CYS A 120 -15.48 -13.61 -5.84
C CYS A 120 -15.08 -15.09 -5.87
N VAL A 121 -15.97 -15.99 -6.31
CA VAL A 121 -15.65 -17.42 -6.48
C VAL A 121 -14.58 -17.61 -7.56
N GLN A 122 -14.71 -16.93 -8.70
CA GLN A 122 -13.71 -16.98 -9.77
C GLN A 122 -12.33 -16.53 -9.28
N LEU A 123 -12.26 -15.39 -8.59
CA LEU A 123 -11.01 -14.87 -8.01
C LEU A 123 -10.45 -15.81 -6.94
N SER A 124 -11.30 -16.40 -6.09
CA SER A 124 -10.85 -17.37 -5.09
C SER A 124 -10.26 -18.62 -5.74
N ASN A 125 -10.89 -19.13 -6.80
CA ASN A 125 -10.38 -20.27 -7.55
C ASN A 125 -9.06 -19.94 -8.25
N GLU A 126 -8.93 -18.73 -8.80
CA GLU A 126 -7.70 -18.26 -9.43
C GLU A 126 -6.57 -18.10 -8.41
N CYS A 127 -6.86 -17.59 -7.21
CA CYS A 127 -5.89 -17.53 -6.11
C CYS A 127 -5.41 -18.93 -5.69
N GLU A 128 -6.32 -19.89 -5.54
CA GLU A 128 -5.92 -21.25 -5.16
C GLU A 128 -5.11 -21.92 -6.26
N ARG A 129 -5.48 -21.71 -7.55
CA ARG A 129 -4.66 -22.15 -8.69
C ARG A 129 -3.26 -21.55 -8.63
N LEU A 130 -3.14 -20.22 -8.51
CA LEU A 130 -1.85 -19.53 -8.45
C LEU A 130 -1.00 -20.00 -7.26
N LYS A 131 -1.64 -20.35 -6.14
CA LYS A 131 -0.95 -20.90 -4.97
C LYS A 131 -0.42 -22.31 -5.23
N VAL A 132 -1.18 -23.16 -5.92
CA VAL A 132 -0.71 -24.48 -6.39
C VAL A 132 0.43 -24.32 -7.38
N ASP A 133 0.31 -23.43 -8.36
CA ASP A 133 1.37 -23.15 -9.35
C ASP A 133 2.65 -22.67 -8.65
N LEU A 134 2.52 -21.81 -7.64
CA LEU A 134 3.64 -21.31 -6.85
C LEU A 134 4.27 -22.43 -5.99
N GLN A 135 3.47 -23.32 -5.41
CA GLN A 135 3.97 -24.50 -4.70
C GLN A 135 4.70 -25.46 -5.65
N GLN A 136 4.17 -25.67 -6.85
CA GLN A 136 4.77 -26.53 -7.85
C GLN A 136 6.08 -25.92 -8.38
N ALA A 137 6.11 -24.62 -8.65
CA ALA A 137 7.33 -23.91 -9.00
C ALA A 137 8.38 -23.97 -7.89
N ARG A 138 7.98 -23.83 -6.61
CA ARG A 138 8.87 -24.04 -5.46
C ARG A 138 9.39 -25.46 -5.38
N HIS A 139 8.54 -26.46 -5.62
CA HIS A 139 8.95 -27.86 -5.58
C HIS A 139 9.93 -28.19 -6.71
N GLN A 140 9.67 -27.69 -7.91
CA GLN A 140 10.61 -27.78 -9.04
C GLN A 140 11.94 -27.12 -8.69
N MET A 141 11.94 -25.92 -8.09
CA MET A 141 13.19 -25.29 -7.64
C MET A 141 13.94 -26.14 -6.60
N LEU A 142 13.23 -26.83 -5.71
CA LEU A 142 13.82 -27.71 -4.69
C LEU A 142 14.30 -29.06 -5.26
N GLU A 143 13.64 -29.60 -6.29
CA GLU A 143 14.08 -30.83 -6.98
C GLU A 143 15.32 -30.59 -7.87
N TYR A 144 15.55 -29.34 -8.29
CA TYR A 144 16.80 -28.90 -8.91
C TYR A 144 17.92 -28.58 -7.88
N GLU A 145 17.63 -28.61 -6.57
CA GLU A 145 18.65 -28.53 -5.51
C GLU A 145 19.19 -29.94 -5.19
N ASP A 146 20.34 -30.27 -5.77
CA ASP A 146 21.15 -31.44 -5.42
C ASP A 146 21.45 -31.43 -3.89
N PRO A 147 21.29 -32.54 -3.13
CA PRO A 147 21.36 -32.53 -1.65
C PRO A 147 22.75 -32.20 -1.09
N SER A 148 23.74 -32.04 -1.96
CA SER A 148 25.09 -31.57 -1.69
C SER A 148 25.16 -30.06 -1.43
N HIS A 149 24.15 -29.28 -1.84
CA HIS A 149 24.12 -27.82 -1.69
C HIS A 149 23.11 -27.37 -0.62
N LYS A 150 23.45 -27.59 0.65
CA LYS A 150 22.90 -26.80 1.75
C LYS A 150 23.13 -25.32 1.47
N LEU A 151 22.07 -24.51 1.59
CA LEU A 151 22.03 -23.05 1.62
C LEU A 151 23.14 -22.42 2.48
N LEU A 152 24.34 -22.34 1.94
CA LEU A 152 25.09 -21.11 1.96
C LEU A 152 24.66 -20.39 0.67
N SER A 153 24.42 -19.08 0.73
CA SER A 153 24.37 -18.26 -0.48
C SER A 153 25.77 -18.18 -1.11
N VAL A 154 26.33 -19.33 -1.47
CA VAL A 154 27.52 -19.45 -2.29
C VAL A 154 26.97 -19.48 -3.70
N VAL A 155 26.81 -18.29 -4.26
CA VAL A 155 26.84 -18.13 -5.71
C VAL A 155 28.07 -18.92 -6.16
N SER A 156 27.87 -19.99 -6.93
CA SER A 156 29.00 -20.85 -7.31
C SER A 156 30.08 -19.97 -7.96
N PRO A 157 31.37 -20.25 -7.75
CA PRO A 157 32.43 -19.46 -8.37
C PRO A 157 32.23 -19.33 -9.88
N GLU A 158 31.65 -20.36 -10.51
CA GLU A 158 31.30 -20.40 -11.93
C GLU A 158 30.15 -19.45 -12.29
N SER A 159 29.09 -19.35 -11.47
CA SER A 159 28.00 -18.41 -11.75
C SER A 159 28.34 -16.95 -11.42
N LEU A 160 29.19 -16.70 -10.42
CA LEU A 160 29.81 -15.37 -10.21
C LEU A 160 30.70 -14.99 -11.39
N THR A 161 31.52 -15.93 -11.87
CA THR A 161 32.38 -15.73 -13.04
C THR A 161 31.55 -15.46 -14.29
N ASN A 162 30.47 -16.19 -14.51
CA ASN A 162 29.54 -15.94 -15.63
C ASN A 162 28.89 -14.55 -15.54
N ALA A 163 28.46 -14.13 -14.34
CA ALA A 163 27.90 -12.79 -14.15
C ALA A 163 28.96 -11.70 -14.40
N TYR A 164 30.20 -11.90 -13.96
CA TYR A 164 31.29 -10.96 -14.20
C TYR A 164 31.73 -10.91 -15.67
N LEU A 165 31.68 -12.02 -16.40
CA LEU A 165 31.91 -12.05 -17.84
C LEU A 165 30.84 -11.28 -18.62
N VAL A 166 29.57 -11.36 -18.18
CA VAL A 166 28.48 -10.55 -18.75
C VAL A 166 28.71 -9.06 -18.46
N ILE A 167 29.10 -8.70 -17.23
CA ILE A 167 29.45 -7.32 -16.88
C ILE A 167 30.64 -6.83 -17.72
N ASP A 168 31.64 -7.68 -17.95
CA ASP A 168 32.81 -7.35 -18.76
C ASP A 168 32.42 -7.07 -20.22
N SER A 169 31.59 -7.93 -20.80
CA SER A 169 31.08 -7.79 -22.17
C SER A 169 30.28 -6.50 -22.35
N LEU A 170 29.43 -6.16 -21.37
CA LEU A 170 28.66 -4.92 -21.39
C LEU A 170 29.56 -3.68 -21.26
N LEU A 171 30.56 -3.71 -20.38
CA LEU A 171 31.50 -2.60 -20.24
C LEU A 171 32.36 -2.41 -21.50
N GLU A 172 32.72 -3.49 -22.19
CA GLU A 172 33.45 -3.44 -23.45
C GLU A 172 32.57 -2.89 -24.59
N GLU A 173 31.33 -3.37 -24.71
CA GLU A 173 30.35 -2.90 -25.70
C GLU A 173 30.08 -1.38 -25.56
N PHE A 174 30.02 -0.90 -24.32
CA PHE A 174 29.75 0.50 -24.01
C PHE A 174 31.00 1.32 -23.63
N ASN A 175 32.21 0.84 -23.91
CA ASN A 175 33.47 1.50 -23.52
C ASN A 175 33.61 2.93 -24.12
N GLY A 176 32.98 3.21 -25.26
CA GLY A 176 32.94 4.56 -25.84
C GLY A 176 32.04 5.56 -25.08
N PHE A 177 31.20 5.08 -24.15
CA PHE A 177 30.24 5.88 -23.40
C PHE A 177 30.42 5.78 -21.89
N LEU A 178 31.11 4.76 -21.41
CA LEU A 178 31.28 4.46 -19.99
C LEU A 178 32.74 4.51 -19.60
N LYS A 179 33.01 5.12 -18.45
CA LYS A 179 34.32 5.15 -17.81
C LYS A 179 34.19 4.72 -16.37
N ILE A 180 35.16 3.93 -15.89
CA ILE A 180 35.26 3.55 -14.48
C ILE A 180 36.23 4.52 -13.80
N ASP A 181 35.79 5.15 -12.71
CA ASP A 181 36.60 6.05 -11.88
C ASP A 181 36.52 5.68 -10.39
N SER A 182 37.06 6.55 -9.52
CA SER A 182 37.08 6.31 -8.07
C SER A 182 35.71 6.33 -7.40
N VAL A 183 34.66 6.79 -8.08
CA VAL A 183 33.30 6.91 -7.55
C VAL A 183 32.37 5.83 -8.11
N GLY A 184 32.76 5.18 -9.22
CA GLY A 184 32.07 4.01 -9.78
C GLY A 184 32.07 4.01 -11.31
N VAL A 185 30.95 3.62 -11.93
CA VAL A 185 30.77 3.69 -13.38
C VAL A 185 30.10 5.01 -13.73
N VAL A 186 30.76 5.82 -14.53
CA VAL A 186 30.29 7.14 -14.98
C VAL A 186 30.16 7.18 -16.50
N LEU A 187 29.33 8.07 -17.01
CA LEU A 187 29.31 8.37 -18.44
C LEU A 187 30.60 9.11 -18.86
N ASP A 188 31.21 8.72 -19.97
CA ASP A 188 32.35 9.41 -20.57
C ASP A 188 31.88 10.62 -21.39
N ASN A 189 31.26 11.57 -20.70
CA ASN A 189 30.84 12.85 -21.26
C ASN A 189 31.22 13.99 -20.31
N VAL A 190 31.02 15.24 -20.76
CA VAL A 190 31.39 16.45 -19.98
C VAL A 190 30.74 16.48 -18.60
N LEU A 191 29.56 15.86 -18.44
CA LEU A 191 28.80 15.87 -17.20
C LEU A 191 29.19 14.75 -16.22
N ARG A 192 29.94 13.73 -16.66
CA ARG A 192 30.39 12.57 -15.87
C ARG A 192 29.36 12.06 -14.86
N ARG A 193 28.12 11.84 -15.34
CA ARG A 193 27.04 11.37 -14.47
C ARG A 193 27.35 9.94 -14.03
N LYS A 194 27.28 9.72 -12.72
CA LYS A 194 27.41 8.40 -12.09
C LYS A 194 26.17 7.56 -12.36
N ILE A 195 26.39 6.35 -12.86
CA ILE A 195 25.36 5.37 -13.18
C ILE A 195 25.31 4.28 -12.10
N ILE A 196 26.48 3.84 -11.63
CA ILE A 196 26.62 2.79 -10.61
C ILE A 196 27.65 3.23 -9.57
N ASP A 197 27.36 3.01 -8.30
CA ASP A 197 28.29 3.28 -7.19
C ASP A 197 29.46 2.28 -7.15
N ILE A 198 30.63 2.76 -6.70
CA ILE A 198 31.84 1.94 -6.56
C ILE A 198 31.62 0.71 -5.67
N ASP A 199 30.78 0.80 -4.63
CA ASP A 199 30.50 -0.31 -3.72
C ASP A 199 29.79 -1.47 -4.41
N ILE A 200 28.99 -1.19 -5.44
CA ILE A 200 28.22 -2.19 -6.19
C ILE A 200 29.13 -2.94 -7.17
N ILE A 201 30.08 -2.23 -7.81
CA ILE A 201 30.97 -2.82 -8.81
C ILE A 201 32.31 -3.34 -8.24
N ARG A 202 32.58 -3.11 -6.94
CA ARG A 202 33.84 -3.51 -6.29
C ARG A 202 34.16 -4.99 -6.51
N GLY A 203 33.18 -5.88 -6.36
CA GLY A 203 33.38 -7.33 -6.55
C GLY A 203 33.85 -7.71 -7.95
N TYR A 204 33.33 -7.04 -8.99
CA TYR A 204 33.80 -7.21 -10.38
C TYR A 204 35.22 -6.67 -10.57
N LEU A 205 35.55 -5.50 -10.00
CA LEU A 205 36.89 -4.91 -10.13
C LEU A 205 37.97 -5.78 -9.50
N ASP A 206 37.67 -6.38 -8.34
CA ASP A 206 38.58 -7.29 -7.67
C ASP A 206 38.75 -8.60 -8.46
N TRP A 207 37.66 -9.14 -9.03
CA TRP A 207 37.72 -10.28 -9.95
C TRP A 207 38.56 -9.99 -11.20
N LYS A 208 38.36 -8.83 -11.85
CA LYS A 208 39.09 -8.44 -13.06
C LYS A 208 40.58 -8.23 -12.79
N ARG A 209 40.95 -7.67 -11.63
CA ARG A 209 42.35 -7.58 -11.20
C ARG A 209 42.99 -8.95 -11.02
N ASN A 210 42.26 -9.90 -10.43
CA ASN A 210 42.76 -11.26 -10.22
C ASN A 210 42.98 -12.00 -11.55
N ILE A 211 42.13 -11.78 -12.56
CA ILE A 211 42.33 -12.35 -13.91
C ILE A 211 43.56 -11.75 -14.60
N ILE A 212 43.73 -10.43 -14.54
CA ILE A 212 44.87 -9.74 -15.16
C ILE A 212 46.20 -10.12 -14.49
N GLN A 213 46.20 -10.52 -13.22
CA GLN A 213 47.40 -11.00 -12.51
C GLN A 213 47.74 -12.48 -12.79
N ILE A 214 46.81 -13.26 -13.33
CA ILE A 214 46.99 -14.69 -13.65
C ILE A 214 47.48 -14.87 -15.11
N ASN A 215 47.38 -13.84 -15.96
CA ASN A 215 47.95 -13.78 -17.30
C ASN A 215 49.20 -12.91 -17.35
#